data_AF-A0A671WYG7-F1
#
_entry.id   AF-A0A671WYG7-F1
#
_cell.length_a   1.000
_cell.length_b   1.000
_cell.length_c   1.000
_cell.angle_alpha   90.00
_cell.angle_beta   90.00
_cell.angle_gamma   90.00
#
_symmetry.space_group_name_H-M   'P 1'
#
loop_
_entity.id
_entity.type
_entity.pdbx_description
1 polymer ?
#
loop_
_entity_poly.entity_id
_entity_poly.type
_entity_poly.pdbx_seq_one_letter_code
_entity_poly.pdbx_strand_id
1 'polypeptide(L)'
;MGAYYCAICRQTTFTGKGHIFGKNHQSRLRVVLLKFLEKVKEARRTLKKPQVEKFDCTQHKQTFWCYCCGLEVERNVTDGNMTVLYGGLIEHMATPEHRKNTHKFWWDNKADPKFRDKVIITEEESERFKAEVANALESFVEKEDEFIKQQAEVIRAHERHRQEVLQSLLERDTEPELFSGPNGTDVFAEDAVSSQFPPQGSDRPTGSGFVDSMVEVPRAAAGQGLTFIGYQDSSNGGNVHTGAVPPWLQDDPLEGTSGAAAQLEIGPSLQDFLKHKEQEKLRKLPPNRVGANFDHSSHTDANWLPSFGRVWNSGRRWQSRHQFRQEEGQKTRQKRKREHGAEGSKKTKTT
;
A
#
# COMPACT_ATOMS: atom_id res chain seq x y z
N MET A 1 -0.68 -45.15 32.62
CA MET A 1 0.18 -44.22 31.87
C MET A 1 -0.67 -43.54 30.81
N GLY A 2 -0.87 -42.23 30.91
CA GLY A 2 -1.72 -41.48 29.97
C GLY A 2 -0.94 -41.00 28.74
N ALA A 3 -1.64 -40.87 27.62
CA ALA A 3 -1.12 -40.18 26.44
C ALA A 3 -0.80 -38.72 26.77
N TYR A 4 0.39 -38.25 26.40
CA TYR A 4 0.83 -36.88 26.60
C TYR A 4 1.27 -36.26 25.28
N TYR A 5 0.70 -35.12 24.90
CA TYR A 5 1.12 -34.38 23.72
C TYR A 5 2.21 -33.37 24.05
N CYS A 6 3.33 -33.41 23.32
CA CYS A 6 4.41 -32.44 23.47
C CYS A 6 4.33 -31.37 22.37
N ALA A 7 4.16 -30.11 22.75
CA ALA A 7 4.12 -28.99 21.80
C ALA A 7 5.45 -28.77 21.05
N ILE A 8 6.58 -29.07 21.69
CA ILE A 8 7.93 -28.90 21.10
C ILE A 8 8.21 -30.00 20.07
N CYS A 9 7.90 -31.24 20.42
CA CYS A 9 8.11 -32.38 19.54
C CYS A 9 6.97 -32.57 18.52
N ARG A 10 5.82 -31.92 18.73
CA ARG A 10 4.59 -32.06 17.93
C ARG A 10 4.16 -33.53 17.78
N GLN A 11 4.28 -34.28 18.87
CA GLN A 11 3.98 -35.71 18.87
C GLN A 11 3.35 -36.12 20.21
N THR A 12 2.43 -37.07 20.14
CA THR A 12 1.83 -37.70 21.31
C THR A 12 2.72 -38.85 21.75
N THR A 13 3.16 -38.82 23.00
CA THR A 13 3.97 -39.87 23.62
C THR A 13 3.15 -40.62 24.67
N PHE A 14 3.19 -41.95 24.62
CA PHE A 14 2.47 -42.81 25.58
C PHE A 14 3.30 -43.12 26.84
N THR A 15 4.58 -42.74 26.85
CA THR A 15 5.50 -42.86 27.99
C THR A 15 5.30 -41.76 29.05
N GLY A 16 4.22 -40.97 28.94
CA GLY A 16 3.94 -39.84 29.82
C GLY A 16 5.01 -38.74 29.74
N LYS A 17 5.31 -38.11 30.89
CA LYS A 17 6.30 -37.01 30.99
C LYS A 17 7.76 -37.46 30.86
N GLY A 18 8.04 -38.77 30.77
CA GLY A 18 9.41 -39.28 30.62
C GLY A 18 10.09 -38.84 29.32
N HIS A 19 9.32 -38.59 28.25
CA HIS A 19 9.89 -38.23 26.95
C HIS A 19 10.68 -36.90 26.97
N ILE A 20 10.38 -36.00 27.92
CA ILE A 20 11.02 -34.67 28.07
C ILE A 20 12.53 -34.82 28.34
N PHE A 21 12.93 -35.89 29.02
CA PHE A 21 14.33 -36.18 29.33
C PHE A 21 15.08 -36.84 28.16
N GLY A 22 14.38 -37.22 27.08
CA GLY A 22 14.98 -37.87 25.92
C GLY A 22 15.87 -36.93 25.12
N LYS A 23 16.97 -37.46 24.57
CA LYS A 23 17.93 -36.70 23.74
C LYS A 23 17.26 -36.00 22.56
N ASN A 24 16.27 -36.63 21.93
CA ASN A 24 15.53 -36.07 20.80
C ASN A 24 14.67 -34.86 21.19
N HIS A 25 14.04 -34.88 22.38
CA HIS A 25 13.30 -33.73 22.88
C HIS A 25 14.28 -32.58 23.19
N GLN A 26 15.34 -32.88 23.93
CA GLN A 26 16.33 -31.89 24.36
C GLN A 26 17.07 -31.22 23.18
N SER A 27 17.39 -31.97 22.11
CA SER A 27 17.98 -31.39 20.90
C SER A 27 17.01 -30.44 20.18
N ARG A 28 15.74 -30.83 20.03
CA ARG A 28 14.70 -29.98 19.43
C ARG A 28 14.42 -28.74 20.27
N LEU A 29 14.31 -28.90 21.59
CA LEU A 29 14.16 -27.79 22.54
C LEU A 29 15.32 -26.81 22.40
N ARG A 30 16.56 -27.28 22.30
CA ARG A 30 17.73 -26.41 22.11
C ARG A 30 17.64 -25.59 20.83
N VAL A 31 17.26 -26.20 19.70
CA VAL A 31 17.11 -25.49 18.42
C VAL A 31 16.00 -24.44 18.51
N VAL A 32 14.87 -24.78 19.11
CA VAL A 32 13.75 -23.85 19.32
C VAL A 32 14.17 -22.67 20.19
N LEU A 33 14.82 -22.94 21.32
CA LEU A 33 15.30 -21.92 22.23
C LEU A 33 16.36 -21.03 21.58
N LEU A 34 17.30 -21.58 20.81
CA LEU A 34 18.30 -20.77 20.10
C LEU A 34 17.64 -19.77 19.13
N LYS A 35 16.67 -20.22 18.34
CA LYS A 35 15.93 -19.33 17.42
C LYS A 35 15.11 -18.29 18.18
N PHE A 36 14.50 -18.67 19.30
CA PHE A 36 13.73 -17.75 20.14
C PHE A 36 14.61 -16.69 20.79
N LEU A 37 15.75 -17.11 21.36
CA LEU A 37 16.72 -16.23 22.00
C LEU A 37 17.32 -15.23 21.02
N GLU A 38 17.61 -15.61 19.78
CA GLU A 38 18.14 -14.65 18.81
C GLU A 38 17.13 -13.53 18.50
N LYS A 39 15.84 -13.85 18.37
CA LYS A 39 14.78 -12.85 18.21
C LYS A 39 14.68 -11.91 19.40
N VAL A 40 14.73 -12.44 20.63
CA VAL A 40 14.69 -11.62 21.85
C VAL A 40 15.95 -10.77 21.98
N LYS A 41 17.11 -11.30 21.56
CA LYS A 41 18.38 -10.58 21.55
C LYS A 41 18.38 -9.44 20.53
N GLU A 42 17.78 -9.62 19.36
CA GLU A 42 17.57 -8.55 18.38
C GLU A 42 16.74 -7.42 18.98
N ALA A 43 15.61 -7.74 19.62
CA ALA A 43 14.80 -6.74 20.31
C ALA A 43 15.53 -6.07 21.48
N ARG A 44 16.32 -6.82 22.26
CA ARG A 44 17.13 -6.24 23.35
C ARG A 44 18.14 -5.20 22.86
N ARG A 45 18.58 -5.24 21.59
CA ARG A 45 19.49 -4.21 21.03
C ARG A 45 18.78 -2.86 20.86
N THR A 46 17.46 -2.85 20.69
CA THR A 46 16.69 -1.60 20.52
C THR A 46 16.30 -0.95 21.85
N LEU A 47 16.53 -1.61 22.99
CA LEU A 47 16.24 -1.06 24.32
C LEU A 47 16.94 0.28 24.60
N LYS A 48 18.16 0.46 24.10
CA LYS A 48 18.95 1.70 24.29
C LYS A 48 18.65 2.77 23.25
N LYS A 49 18.21 2.37 22.06
CA LYS A 49 17.95 3.25 20.93
C LYS A 49 16.77 2.70 20.14
N PRO A 50 15.54 3.03 20.55
CA PRO A 50 14.35 2.61 19.83
C PRO A 50 14.35 3.19 18.42
N GLN A 51 13.78 2.42 17.50
CA GLN A 51 13.66 2.83 16.10
C GLN A 51 12.19 3.10 15.81
N VAL A 52 11.92 4.31 15.36
CA VAL A 52 10.60 4.79 14.95
C VAL A 52 10.63 5.03 13.45
N GLU A 53 9.64 4.49 12.74
CA GLU A 53 9.50 4.62 11.30
C GLU A 53 8.07 5.01 10.93
N LYS A 54 7.87 5.59 9.73
CA LYS A 54 6.54 5.77 9.15
C LYS A 54 5.89 4.41 8.97
N PHE A 55 4.62 4.28 9.32
CA PHE A 55 3.92 3.00 9.22
C PHE A 55 3.83 2.50 7.77
N ASP A 56 4.29 1.28 7.55
CA ASP A 56 4.14 0.51 6.33
C ASP A 56 3.47 -0.84 6.65
N CYS A 57 2.25 -1.03 6.16
CA CYS A 57 1.47 -2.23 6.41
C CYS A 57 2.14 -3.53 5.94
N THR A 58 3.03 -3.47 4.95
CA THR A 58 3.72 -4.65 4.40
C THR A 58 4.91 -5.07 5.26
N GLN A 59 5.54 -4.11 5.95
CA GLN A 59 6.75 -4.33 6.73
C GLN A 59 6.48 -4.40 8.23
N HIS A 60 5.49 -3.67 8.73
CA HIS A 60 5.33 -3.43 10.16
C HIS A 60 4.29 -4.32 10.85
N LYS A 61 3.35 -4.91 10.11
CA LYS A 61 2.39 -5.92 10.61
C LYS A 61 3.02 -7.32 10.72
N GLN A 62 4.16 -7.41 11.41
CA GLN A 62 4.84 -8.68 11.66
C GLN A 62 4.50 -9.20 13.05
N THR A 63 4.27 -10.50 13.16
CA THR A 63 4.07 -11.19 14.43
C THR A 63 5.28 -12.09 14.75
N PHE A 64 5.36 -12.54 16.00
CA PHE A 64 6.24 -13.62 16.41
C PHE A 64 5.54 -14.56 17.38
N TRP A 65 5.92 -15.83 17.33
CA TRP A 65 5.44 -16.84 18.27
C TRP A 65 6.27 -16.85 19.55
N CYS A 66 5.63 -16.64 20.69
CA CYS A 66 6.24 -16.82 22.00
C CYS A 66 6.06 -18.27 22.47
N TYR A 67 7.16 -19.02 22.57
CA TYR A 67 7.12 -20.42 23.02
C TYR A 67 6.78 -20.58 24.51
N CYS A 68 7.09 -19.57 25.33
CA CYS A 68 6.82 -19.59 26.76
C CYS A 68 5.32 -19.46 27.03
N CYS A 69 4.67 -18.53 26.34
CA CYS A 69 3.25 -18.24 26.49
C CYS A 69 2.35 -19.11 25.59
N GLY A 70 2.90 -19.63 24.48
CA GLY A 70 2.11 -20.35 23.48
C GLY A 70 1.14 -19.42 22.73
N LEU A 71 1.56 -18.18 22.48
CA LEU A 71 0.77 -17.13 21.88
C LEU A 71 1.50 -16.48 20.71
N GLU A 72 0.74 -16.01 19.74
CA GLU A 72 1.20 -15.13 18.68
C GLU A 72 1.11 -13.68 19.17
N VAL A 73 2.22 -12.95 19.06
CA VAL A 73 2.39 -11.61 19.62
C VAL A 73 2.87 -10.68 18.52
N GLU A 74 2.40 -9.43 18.53
CA GLU A 74 2.86 -8.41 17.60
C GLU A 74 4.34 -8.09 17.84
N ARG A 75 5.12 -8.03 16.76
CA ARG A 75 6.54 -7.68 16.86
C ARG A 75 6.71 -6.21 17.18
N ASN A 76 5.96 -5.35 16.50
CA ASN A 76 6.07 -3.90 16.54
C ASN A 76 4.80 -3.31 17.16
N VAL A 77 4.88 -2.08 17.69
CA VAL A 77 3.70 -1.29 18.09
C VAL A 77 3.43 -0.25 17.02
N THR A 78 2.17 -0.06 16.62
CA THR A 78 1.80 0.85 15.53
C THR A 78 0.63 1.73 15.95
N ASP A 79 0.69 3.02 15.63
CA ASP A 79 -0.41 3.99 15.81
C ASP A 79 -1.08 4.37 14.46
N GLY A 80 -0.93 3.52 13.44
CA GLY A 80 -1.46 3.73 12.09
C GLY A 80 -0.64 4.71 11.23
N ASN A 81 -0.01 5.73 11.84
CA ASN A 81 0.87 6.67 11.14
C ASN A 81 2.37 6.35 11.32
N MET A 82 2.71 5.80 12.49
CA MET A 82 4.08 5.50 12.90
C MET A 82 4.18 4.14 13.57
N THR A 83 5.38 3.57 13.54
CA THR A 83 5.70 2.25 14.10
C THR A 83 6.95 2.31 14.95
N VAL A 84 6.85 1.75 16.16
CA VAL A 84 8.00 1.45 17.01
C VAL A 84 8.44 0.01 16.76
N LEU A 85 9.61 -0.17 16.16
CA LEU A 85 10.15 -1.49 15.85
C LEU A 85 10.47 -2.26 17.13
N TYR A 86 10.11 -3.55 17.15
CA TYR A 86 10.27 -4.46 18.29
C TYR A 86 9.52 -4.07 19.57
N GLY A 87 8.72 -2.99 19.56
CA GLY A 87 8.00 -2.50 20.75
C GLY A 87 7.08 -3.56 21.35
N GLY A 88 6.25 -4.22 20.53
CA GLY A 88 5.28 -5.20 21.00
C GLY A 88 5.94 -6.45 21.57
N LEU A 89 7.09 -6.84 21.01
CA LEU A 89 7.91 -7.92 21.56
C LEU A 89 8.46 -7.54 22.94
N ILE A 90 9.04 -6.34 23.08
CA ILE A 90 9.63 -5.88 24.34
C ILE A 90 8.55 -5.76 25.43
N GLU A 91 7.41 -5.16 25.11
CA GLU A 91 6.27 -5.05 26.02
C GLU A 91 5.80 -6.42 26.50
N HIS A 92 5.64 -7.39 25.57
CA HIS A 92 5.26 -8.75 25.95
C HIS A 92 6.29 -9.41 26.88
N MET A 93 7.59 -9.29 26.58
CA MET A 93 8.65 -9.88 27.41
C MET A 93 8.77 -9.26 28.81
N ALA A 94 8.26 -8.03 28.99
CA ALA A 94 8.21 -7.33 30.27
C ALA A 94 6.97 -7.67 31.12
N THR A 95 5.96 -8.34 30.54
CA THR A 95 4.73 -8.68 31.27
C THR A 95 4.97 -9.69 32.40
N PRO A 96 4.29 -9.53 33.56
CA PRO A 96 4.40 -10.48 34.66
C PRO A 96 3.85 -11.88 34.27
N GLU A 97 2.88 -11.94 33.37
CA GLU A 97 2.35 -13.19 32.79
C GLU A 97 3.44 -13.95 32.04
N HIS A 98 4.20 -13.26 31.17
CA HIS A 98 5.30 -13.88 30.44
C HIS A 98 6.38 -14.40 31.39
N ARG A 99 6.72 -13.66 32.45
CA ARG A 99 7.67 -14.12 33.46
C ARG A 99 7.21 -15.44 34.10
N LYS A 100 5.95 -15.51 34.56
CA LYS A 100 5.37 -16.73 35.15
C LYS A 100 5.37 -17.90 34.15
N ASN A 101 4.95 -17.64 32.91
CA ASN A 101 4.90 -18.63 31.84
C ASN A 101 6.31 -19.13 31.46
N THR A 102 7.31 -18.26 31.47
CA THR A 102 8.72 -18.61 31.25
C THR A 102 9.21 -19.56 32.33
N HIS A 103 8.97 -19.27 33.60
CA HIS A 103 9.33 -20.19 34.69
C HIS A 103 8.65 -21.55 34.54
N LYS A 104 7.34 -21.57 34.24
CA LYS A 104 6.58 -22.81 33.99
C LYS A 104 7.13 -23.58 32.80
N PHE A 105 7.37 -22.92 31.67
CA PHE A 105 7.91 -23.53 30.46
C PHE A 105 9.28 -24.18 30.69
N TRP A 106 10.18 -23.48 31.42
CA TRP A 106 11.49 -24.02 31.77
C TRP A 106 11.39 -25.25 32.65
N TRP A 107 10.48 -25.22 33.63
CA TRP A 107 10.23 -26.36 34.50
C TRP A 107 9.65 -27.56 33.73
N ASP A 108 8.64 -27.32 32.90
CA ASP A 108 7.93 -28.37 32.17
C ASP A 108 8.80 -29.03 31.11
N ASN A 109 9.71 -28.29 30.46
CA ASN A 109 10.56 -28.83 29.40
C ASN A 109 12.00 -29.15 29.84
N LYS A 110 12.33 -28.94 31.12
CA LYS A 110 13.68 -29.12 31.68
C LYS A 110 14.75 -28.41 30.84
N ALA A 111 14.43 -27.17 30.46
CA ALA A 111 15.33 -26.32 29.68
C ALA A 111 16.53 -25.87 30.52
N ASP A 112 17.64 -25.55 29.85
CA ASP A 112 18.86 -25.08 30.51
C ASP A 112 18.60 -23.72 31.21
N PRO A 113 18.82 -23.62 32.54
CA PRO A 113 18.58 -22.40 33.31
C PRO A 113 19.36 -21.18 32.81
N LYS A 114 20.52 -21.37 32.16
CA LYS A 114 21.39 -20.28 31.67
C LYS A 114 20.72 -19.34 30.68
N PHE A 115 19.64 -19.79 30.03
CA PHE A 115 18.95 -19.01 29.01
C PHE A 115 17.65 -18.38 29.50
N ARG A 116 17.17 -18.74 30.69
CA ARG A 116 15.89 -18.27 31.22
C ARG A 116 15.90 -16.76 31.40
N ASP A 117 16.93 -16.23 32.04
CA ASP A 117 16.97 -14.81 32.39
C ASP A 117 17.20 -13.93 31.15
N LYS A 118 17.63 -14.52 30.02
CA LYS A 118 17.81 -13.81 28.74
C LYS A 118 16.49 -13.48 28.04
N VAL A 119 15.41 -14.20 28.34
CA VAL A 119 14.09 -14.00 27.72
C VAL A 119 13.14 -13.18 28.59
N ILE A 120 13.60 -12.73 29.75
CA ILE A 120 12.86 -11.87 30.67
C ILE A 120 13.43 -10.45 30.51
N ILE A 121 12.56 -9.45 30.37
CA ILE A 121 12.92 -8.04 30.43
C ILE A 121 12.43 -7.51 31.78
N THR A 122 13.28 -6.80 32.53
CA THR A 122 12.87 -6.25 33.83
C THR A 122 11.95 -5.06 33.64
N GLU A 123 11.15 -4.75 34.67
CA GLU A 123 10.27 -3.58 34.65
C GLU A 123 11.08 -2.28 34.46
N GLU A 124 12.23 -2.16 35.12
CA GLU A 124 13.19 -1.06 34.96
C GLU A 124 13.75 -0.93 33.53
N GLU A 125 14.02 -2.06 32.84
CA GLU A 125 14.43 -2.06 31.43
C GLU A 125 13.28 -1.58 30.54
N SER A 126 12.05 -2.01 30.83
CA SER A 126 10.85 -1.60 30.12
C SER A 126 10.52 -0.12 30.32
N GLU A 127 10.64 0.41 31.54
CA GLU A 127 10.40 1.83 31.83
C GLU A 127 11.41 2.73 31.13
N ARG A 128 12.70 2.36 31.17
CA ARG A 128 13.73 3.07 30.41
C ARG A 128 13.47 3.02 28.91
N PHE A 129 13.06 1.87 28.39
CA PHE A 129 12.68 1.75 26.99
C PHE A 129 11.52 2.68 26.63
N LYS A 130 10.46 2.74 27.46
CA LYS A 130 9.33 3.65 27.23
C LYS A 130 9.76 5.13 27.22
N ALA A 131 10.66 5.53 28.12
CA ALA A 131 11.22 6.88 28.12
C ALA A 131 12.02 7.18 26.84
N GLU A 132 12.89 6.26 26.42
CA GLU A 132 13.64 6.42 25.17
C GLU A 132 12.73 6.40 23.93
N VAL A 133 11.64 5.63 23.95
CA VAL A 133 10.64 5.62 22.89
C VAL A 133 9.95 6.99 22.80
N ALA A 134 9.58 7.60 23.93
CA ALA A 134 9.02 8.95 23.95
C ALA A 134 9.98 9.97 23.31
N ASN A 135 11.27 9.94 23.68
CA ASN A 135 12.29 10.79 23.08
C ASN A 135 12.46 10.53 21.58
N ALA A 136 12.45 9.27 21.15
CA ALA A 136 12.60 8.90 19.75
C ALA A 136 11.39 9.30 18.90
N LEU A 137 10.18 9.25 19.47
CA LEU A 137 8.95 9.71 18.83
C LEU A 137 8.98 11.23 18.66
N GLU A 138 9.37 11.99 19.68
CA GLU A 138 9.52 13.45 19.61
C GLU A 138 10.53 13.84 18.52
N SER A 139 11.73 13.27 18.55
CA SER A 139 12.75 13.51 17.53
C SER A 139 12.31 13.11 16.11
N PHE A 140 11.45 12.11 15.98
CA PHE A 140 10.90 11.70 14.69
C PHE A 140 9.89 12.74 14.17
N VAL A 141 8.98 13.21 15.02
CA VAL A 141 8.01 14.26 14.68
C VAL A 141 8.71 15.56 14.30
N GLU A 142 9.73 15.98 15.06
CA GLU A 142 10.51 17.19 14.75
C GLU A 142 11.16 17.13 13.36
N LYS A 143 11.75 15.98 12.98
CA LYS A 143 12.35 15.79 11.66
C LYS A 143 11.32 15.83 10.53
N GLU A 144 10.14 15.25 10.78
CA GLU A 144 9.03 15.32 9.83
C GLU A 144 8.54 16.76 9.64
N ASP A 145 8.44 17.53 10.73
CA ASP A 145 8.08 18.95 10.68
C ASP A 145 9.13 19.80 9.95
N GLU A 146 10.42 19.55 10.17
CA GLU A 146 11.51 20.19 9.43
C GLU A 146 11.41 19.88 7.93
N PHE A 147 11.14 18.62 7.57
CA PHE A 147 10.94 18.22 6.18
C PHE A 147 9.74 18.94 5.55
N ILE A 148 8.61 19.04 6.27
CA ILE A 148 7.44 19.78 5.82
C ILE A 148 7.74 21.27 5.63
N LYS A 149 8.49 21.90 6.55
CA LYS A 149 8.92 23.30 6.44
C LYS A 149 9.79 23.52 5.20
N GLN A 150 10.75 22.65 4.93
CA GLN A 150 11.60 22.73 3.74
C GLN A 150 10.79 22.60 2.44
N GLN A 151 9.85 21.66 2.38
CA GLN A 151 8.95 21.51 1.23
C GLN A 151 8.09 22.77 1.02
N ALA A 152 7.58 23.36 2.11
CA ALA A 152 6.80 24.59 2.05
C ALA A 152 7.65 25.79 1.57
N GLU A 153 8.93 25.86 1.93
CA GLU A 153 9.85 26.90 1.44
C GLU A 153 10.08 26.80 -0.06
N VAL A 154 10.25 25.58 -0.58
CA VAL A 154 10.39 25.34 -2.03
C VAL A 154 9.13 25.81 -2.77
N ILE A 155 7.94 25.49 -2.25
CA ILE A 155 6.66 25.94 -2.84
C ILE A 155 6.57 27.47 -2.83
N ARG A 156 6.86 28.12 -1.70
CA ARG A 156 6.86 29.59 -1.58
C ARG A 156 7.88 30.25 -2.49
N ALA A 157 9.07 29.66 -2.66
CA ALA A 157 10.09 30.17 -3.57
C ALA A 157 9.63 30.08 -5.03
N HIS A 158 9.01 28.97 -5.41
CA HIS A 158 8.46 28.79 -6.75
C HIS A 158 7.27 29.74 -7.02
N GLU A 159 6.42 30.00 -6.04
CA GLU A 159 5.34 31.00 -6.16
C GLU A 159 5.88 32.43 -6.29
N ARG A 160 6.91 32.80 -5.50
CA ARG A 160 7.59 34.10 -5.67
C ARG A 160 8.16 34.25 -7.07
N HIS A 161 8.85 33.22 -7.57
CA HIS A 161 9.40 33.24 -8.92
C HIS A 161 8.32 33.42 -10.00
N ARG A 162 7.17 32.73 -9.85
CA ARG A 162 6.03 32.92 -10.77
C ARG A 162 5.48 34.35 -10.72
N GLN A 163 5.37 34.92 -9.53
CA GLN A 163 4.91 36.30 -9.35
C GLN A 163 5.89 37.31 -9.97
N GLU A 164 7.21 37.11 -9.80
CA GLU A 164 8.25 37.95 -10.40
C GLU A 164 8.20 37.92 -11.93
N VAL A 165 8.01 36.74 -12.53
CA VAL A 165 7.87 36.60 -13.99
C VAL A 165 6.62 37.33 -14.49
N LEU A 166 5.48 37.19 -13.81
CA LEU A 166 4.24 37.88 -14.16
C LEU A 166 4.38 39.40 -14.02
N GLN A 167 4.99 39.88 -12.94
CA GLN A 167 5.25 41.30 -12.73
C GLN A 167 6.18 41.87 -13.80
N SER A 168 7.23 41.13 -14.18
CA SER A 168 8.15 41.54 -15.25
C SER A 168 7.49 41.61 -16.64
N LEU A 169 6.39 40.88 -16.87
CA LEU A 169 5.59 41.02 -18.09
C LEU A 169 4.75 42.29 -18.05
N LEU A 170 4.10 42.56 -16.91
CA LEU A 170 3.28 43.76 -16.71
C LEU A 170 4.11 45.05 -16.76
N GLU A 171 5.33 45.06 -16.20
CA GLU A 171 6.20 46.24 -16.19
C GLU A 171 6.74 46.61 -17.59
N ARG A 172 6.92 45.63 -18.49
CA ARG A 172 7.30 45.87 -19.89
C ARG A 172 6.22 46.59 -20.69
N ASP A 173 4.96 46.36 -20.36
CA ASP A 173 3.83 47.02 -21.03
C ASP A 173 3.60 48.46 -20.51
N THR A 174 4.31 48.88 -19.45
CA THR A 174 4.20 50.20 -18.82
C THR A 174 5.39 51.13 -19.04
N GLU A 175 6.33 50.84 -19.96
CA GLU A 175 7.36 51.82 -20.32
C GLU A 175 6.70 53.07 -20.96
N PRO A 176 6.90 54.29 -20.40
CA PRO A 176 6.36 55.51 -20.99
C PRO A 176 7.09 55.81 -22.29
N GLU A 177 6.33 55.97 -23.38
CA GLU A 177 6.83 56.51 -24.64
C GLU A 177 7.58 57.84 -24.38
N LEU A 178 8.91 57.80 -24.53
CA LEU A 178 9.75 58.99 -24.66
C LEU A 178 9.48 59.60 -26.04
N PHE A 179 8.54 60.55 -26.12
CA PHE A 179 8.47 61.51 -27.22
C PHE A 179 8.69 62.95 -26.75
N SER A 180 9.64 63.60 -27.41
CA SER A 180 10.16 64.92 -27.13
C SER A 180 9.21 66.08 -27.51
N GLY A 181 8.80 66.87 -26.49
CA GLY A 181 8.70 68.36 -26.43
C GLY A 181 7.56 69.11 -27.15
N PRO A 182 7.34 70.42 -26.86
CA PRO A 182 7.62 71.20 -25.64
C PRO A 182 6.44 72.10 -25.17
N ASN A 183 6.68 72.83 -24.08
CA ASN A 183 5.98 74.01 -23.52
C ASN A 183 4.79 73.80 -22.57
N GLY A 184 4.94 74.37 -21.36
CA GLY A 184 3.83 74.66 -20.45
C GLY A 184 4.28 74.81 -19.00
N THR A 185 4.93 75.92 -18.70
CA THR A 185 5.06 76.61 -17.39
C THR A 185 3.99 76.19 -16.35
N ASP A 186 4.35 75.80 -15.12
CA ASP A 186 4.44 76.68 -13.94
C ASP A 186 4.70 75.88 -12.64
N VAL A 187 4.97 76.63 -11.58
CA VAL A 187 5.75 76.37 -10.36
C VAL A 187 5.09 75.54 -9.25
N PHE A 188 5.96 74.84 -8.50
CA PHE A 188 5.90 74.31 -7.13
C PHE A 188 4.80 74.80 -6.17
N ALA A 189 4.28 73.88 -5.34
CA ALA A 189 4.30 74.01 -3.88
C ALA A 189 3.99 72.68 -3.18
N GLU A 190 4.83 72.33 -2.21
CA GLU A 190 4.71 71.22 -1.28
C GLU A 190 3.68 71.56 -0.20
N ASP A 191 2.99 70.56 0.36
CA ASP A 191 2.69 70.58 1.79
C ASP A 191 2.34 69.18 2.31
N ALA A 192 3.12 68.75 3.30
CA ALA A 192 2.89 67.57 4.11
C ALA A 192 2.52 68.03 5.52
N VAL A 193 1.36 67.66 6.05
CA VAL A 193 1.09 67.70 7.50
C VAL A 193 0.25 66.49 7.94
N SER A 194 0.85 65.76 8.88
CA SER A 194 0.30 64.70 9.71
C SER A 194 -0.59 65.26 10.83
N SER A 195 -1.65 64.56 11.22
CA SER A 195 -2.28 64.74 12.55
C SER A 195 -2.99 63.47 13.01
N GLN A 196 -2.69 63.09 14.25
CA GLN A 196 -3.12 61.89 14.96
C GLN A 196 -4.40 62.13 15.80
N PHE A 197 -5.27 61.10 15.84
CA PHE A 197 -6.12 60.56 16.93
C PHE A 197 -6.92 61.48 17.90
N PRO A 198 -8.11 61.04 18.37
CA PRO A 198 -8.14 60.17 19.56
C PRO A 198 -9.13 58.97 19.51
N PRO A 199 -8.96 57.98 20.42
CA PRO A 199 -9.78 56.77 20.51
C PRO A 199 -10.87 56.88 21.60
N GLN A 200 -11.97 56.12 21.47
CA GLN A 200 -12.84 55.79 22.60
C GLN A 200 -13.50 54.43 22.38
N GLY A 201 -13.29 53.51 23.33
CA GLY A 201 -13.84 52.16 23.31
C GLY A 201 -15.09 52.01 24.18
N SER A 202 -15.73 50.83 24.09
CA SER A 202 -16.24 50.01 25.20
C SER A 202 -17.22 48.94 24.68
N ASP A 203 -16.84 47.69 24.94
CA ASP A 203 -17.62 46.56 25.45
C ASP A 203 -18.92 46.05 24.76
N ARG A 204 -18.86 44.74 24.47
CA ARG A 204 -19.93 43.73 24.20
C ARG A 204 -20.69 43.39 25.53
N PRO A 205 -21.61 42.39 25.66
CA PRO A 205 -22.29 41.47 24.72
C PRO A 205 -23.79 41.18 25.03
N THR A 206 -24.42 40.22 24.30
CA THR A 206 -25.58 39.30 24.64
C THR A 206 -26.40 39.07 23.34
N GLY A 207 -26.86 37.91 22.88
CA GLY A 207 -26.99 36.53 23.38
C GLY A 207 -28.37 35.96 22.92
N SER A 208 -28.42 34.68 22.48
CA SER A 208 -29.63 33.87 22.18
C SER A 208 -30.30 34.09 20.80
N GLY A 209 -30.77 33.11 20.03
CA GLY A 209 -30.90 31.66 20.17
C GLY A 209 -32.11 31.13 19.36
N PHE A 210 -31.90 30.04 18.60
CA PHE A 210 -32.87 29.00 18.18
C PHE A 210 -33.75 29.13 16.90
N VAL A 211 -33.55 28.16 15.97
CA VAL A 211 -34.42 27.45 14.97
C VAL A 211 -35.23 28.27 13.94
N ASP A 212 -35.58 27.82 12.73
CA ASP A 212 -35.76 26.51 12.09
C ASP A 212 -35.81 26.70 10.54
N SER A 213 -35.59 25.60 9.82
CA SER A 213 -36.21 25.18 8.55
C SER A 213 -36.14 26.00 7.25
N MET A 214 -35.66 25.28 6.20
CA MET A 214 -36.12 25.23 4.81
C MET A 214 -37.06 26.34 4.33
N VAL A 215 -36.69 27.00 3.22
CA VAL A 215 -37.39 26.94 1.92
C VAL A 215 -36.70 27.86 0.92
N GLU A 216 -36.49 27.29 -0.24
CA GLU A 216 -36.20 27.87 -1.56
C GLU A 216 -36.84 29.24 -1.81
N VAL A 217 -36.04 30.26 -2.14
CA VAL A 217 -36.54 31.54 -2.69
C VAL A 217 -35.64 32.02 -3.84
N PRO A 218 -36.23 32.66 -4.88
CA PRO A 218 -35.62 32.89 -6.17
C PRO A 218 -34.68 34.09 -6.22
N ARG A 219 -33.80 34.03 -7.21
CA ARG A 219 -33.02 35.11 -7.82
C ARG A 219 -33.69 36.49 -7.75
N ALA A 220 -33.15 37.39 -6.94
CA ALA A 220 -33.17 38.83 -7.16
C ALA A 220 -31.89 39.44 -6.58
N ALA A 221 -31.29 40.33 -7.36
CA ALA A 221 -29.91 40.79 -7.24
C ALA A 221 -29.73 41.95 -6.26
N ALA A 222 -28.55 42.04 -5.65
CA ALA A 222 -27.93 43.31 -5.28
C ALA A 222 -26.40 43.13 -5.39
N GLY A 223 -25.88 43.36 -6.60
CA GLY A 223 -24.45 43.41 -6.85
C GLY A 223 -23.87 44.69 -6.26
N GLN A 224 -23.26 44.58 -5.08
CA GLN A 224 -22.28 45.55 -4.60
C GLN A 224 -20.90 44.97 -4.91
N GLY A 225 -20.19 45.58 -5.87
CA GLY A 225 -18.83 45.16 -6.25
C GLY A 225 -18.52 45.17 -7.75
N LEU A 226 -19.47 45.55 -8.62
CA LEU A 226 -19.20 45.69 -10.05
C LEU A 226 -18.87 47.16 -10.37
N THR A 227 -17.59 47.45 -10.53
CA THR A 227 -17.13 48.71 -11.14
C THR A 227 -17.41 48.68 -12.64
N PHE A 228 -18.20 49.64 -13.10
CA PHE A 228 -18.49 49.88 -14.51
C PHE A 228 -17.19 50.30 -15.22
N ILE A 229 -16.68 49.43 -16.10
CA ILE A 229 -15.63 49.79 -17.06
C ILE A 229 -16.33 50.56 -18.19
N GLY A 230 -15.93 51.81 -18.39
CA GLY A 230 -16.59 52.76 -19.31
C GLY A 230 -16.76 52.26 -20.74
N TYR A 231 -17.58 52.99 -21.51
CA TYR A 231 -17.77 52.74 -22.94
C TYR A 231 -16.41 52.66 -23.65
N GLN A 232 -16.11 51.49 -24.21
CA GLN A 232 -14.95 51.29 -25.07
C GLN A 232 -15.32 51.79 -26.46
N ASP A 233 -14.65 52.84 -26.91
CA ASP A 233 -14.75 53.30 -28.30
C ASP A 233 -14.26 52.17 -29.21
N SER A 234 -15.14 51.71 -30.09
CA SER A 234 -14.98 50.51 -30.92
C SER A 234 -14.01 50.69 -32.10
N SER A 235 -12.92 51.44 -31.94
CA SER A 235 -12.04 51.83 -33.04
C SER A 235 -10.57 51.46 -32.88
N ASN A 236 -10.22 50.41 -32.15
CA ASN A 236 -8.90 49.79 -32.31
C ASN A 236 -8.99 48.26 -32.26
N GLY A 237 -8.62 47.64 -33.39
CA GLY A 237 -8.85 46.24 -33.69
C GLY A 237 -7.99 45.29 -32.87
N GLY A 238 -8.61 44.64 -31.89
CA GLY A 238 -8.12 43.41 -31.26
C GLY A 238 -9.09 42.25 -31.51
N ASN A 239 -8.57 41.02 -31.48
CA ASN A 239 -9.25 39.75 -31.81
C ASN A 239 -10.51 39.40 -30.99
N VAL A 240 -11.01 40.32 -30.15
CA VAL A 240 -12.13 40.09 -29.24
C VAL A 240 -13.49 40.43 -29.90
N HIS A 241 -13.50 41.23 -30.98
CA HIS A 241 -14.75 41.69 -31.62
C HIS A 241 -14.93 41.23 -33.07
N THR A 242 -13.97 40.53 -33.67
CA THR A 242 -14.03 40.11 -35.08
C THR A 242 -14.72 38.76 -35.30
N GLY A 243 -15.17 38.08 -34.24
CA GLY A 243 -15.72 36.72 -34.34
C GLY A 243 -14.72 35.70 -34.91
N ALA A 244 -13.44 36.06 -34.98
CA ALA A 244 -12.40 35.20 -35.51
C ALA A 244 -12.08 34.09 -34.51
N VAL A 245 -11.92 32.89 -35.05
CA VAL A 245 -11.63 31.69 -34.26
C VAL A 245 -10.27 31.88 -33.57
N PRO A 246 -10.21 31.72 -32.23
CA PRO A 246 -8.99 31.98 -31.49
C PRO A 246 -7.84 31.07 -31.95
N PRO A 247 -6.57 31.47 -31.77
CA PRO A 247 -5.40 30.82 -32.39
C PRO A 247 -5.25 29.32 -32.06
N TRP A 248 -5.79 28.87 -30.92
CA TRP A 248 -5.77 27.46 -30.49
C TRP A 248 -6.92 26.62 -31.08
N LEU A 249 -7.81 27.24 -31.86
CA LEU A 249 -8.95 26.60 -32.52
C LEU A 249 -8.86 26.75 -34.05
N GLN A 250 -7.74 27.29 -34.56
CA GLN A 250 -7.43 27.31 -35.99
C GLN A 250 -6.82 25.98 -36.39
N ASP A 251 -7.28 25.40 -37.49
CA ASP A 251 -6.60 24.27 -38.13
C ASP A 251 -5.29 24.78 -38.75
N ASP A 252 -4.16 24.17 -38.38
CA ASP A 252 -2.83 24.56 -38.85
C ASP A 252 -2.76 24.51 -40.39
N PRO A 253 -2.31 25.59 -41.08
CA PRO A 253 -2.27 25.66 -42.54
C PRO A 253 -1.31 24.66 -43.22
N LEU A 254 -0.56 23.86 -42.44
CA LEU A 254 0.25 22.78 -42.98
C LEU A 254 -0.57 21.52 -43.32
N GLU A 255 -1.82 21.42 -42.86
CA GLU A 255 -2.71 20.32 -43.19
C GLU A 255 -3.68 20.74 -44.31
N GLY A 256 -3.10 20.95 -45.49
CA GLY A 256 -3.84 21.12 -46.74
C GLY A 256 -4.69 19.89 -47.07
N THR A 257 -5.90 20.17 -47.54
CA THR A 257 -6.92 19.25 -48.03
C THR A 257 -6.40 18.00 -48.77
N SER A 258 -6.93 16.84 -48.34
CA SER A 258 -6.99 15.53 -49.03
C SER A 258 -5.95 14.47 -48.60
N GLY A 259 -6.39 13.60 -47.68
CA GLY A 259 -6.07 12.17 -47.75
C GLY A 259 -4.83 11.69 -47.00
N ALA A 260 -5.08 11.10 -45.83
CA ALA A 260 -4.23 10.10 -45.18
C ALA A 260 -2.81 10.52 -44.75
N ALA A 261 -2.71 11.22 -43.62
CA ALA A 261 -1.58 11.02 -42.70
C ALA A 261 -2.04 11.25 -41.26
N ALA A 262 -1.59 10.38 -40.36
CA ALA A 262 -2.14 10.21 -39.03
C ALA A 262 -1.97 11.45 -38.14
N GLN A 263 -3.09 11.87 -37.56
CA GLN A 263 -3.12 12.70 -36.36
C GLN A 263 -2.10 12.13 -35.36
N LEU A 264 -1.07 12.91 -35.01
CA LEU A 264 -0.13 12.54 -33.97
C LEU A 264 -0.88 12.56 -32.63
N GLU A 265 -1.58 11.45 -32.33
CA GLU A 265 -2.20 11.22 -31.04
C GLU A 265 -1.09 11.27 -29.97
N ILE A 266 -1.05 12.36 -29.21
CA ILE A 266 -0.18 12.47 -28.05
C ILE A 266 -0.75 11.53 -26.99
N GLY A 267 -0.21 10.32 -26.95
CA GLY A 267 -0.54 9.26 -26.00
C GLY A 267 -0.94 7.95 -26.67
N PRO A 268 -0.80 6.80 -25.99
CA PRO A 268 -1.30 5.54 -26.51
C PRO A 268 -2.81 5.64 -26.74
N SER A 269 -3.28 5.12 -27.87
CA SER A 269 -4.71 5.10 -28.18
C SER A 269 -5.48 4.48 -27.01
N LEU A 270 -6.75 4.87 -26.83
CA LEU A 270 -7.61 4.30 -25.79
C LEU A 270 -7.61 2.76 -25.84
N GLN A 271 -7.52 2.19 -27.04
CA GLN A 271 -7.46 0.75 -27.25
C GLN A 271 -6.15 0.15 -26.73
N ASP A 272 -5.03 0.85 -26.88
CA ASP A 272 -3.73 0.41 -26.39
C ASP A 272 -3.60 0.57 -24.88
N PHE A 273 -4.23 1.59 -24.28
CA PHE A 273 -4.37 1.71 -22.83
C PHE A 273 -5.17 0.54 -22.23
N LEU A 274 -6.27 0.15 -22.87
CA LEU A 274 -7.07 -0.99 -22.43
C LEU A 274 -6.30 -2.32 -22.54
N LYS A 275 -5.58 -2.54 -23.64
CA LYS A 275 -4.68 -3.70 -23.80
C LYS A 275 -3.60 -3.72 -22.72
N HIS A 276 -2.98 -2.58 -22.42
CA HIS A 276 -1.97 -2.47 -21.36
C HIS A 276 -2.54 -2.84 -19.99
N LYS A 277 -3.74 -2.37 -19.67
CA LYS A 277 -4.46 -2.76 -18.44
C LYS A 277 -4.74 -4.26 -18.37
N GLU A 278 -5.08 -4.90 -19.49
CA GLU A 278 -5.28 -6.35 -19.53
C GLU A 278 -3.96 -7.12 -19.33
N GLN A 279 -2.88 -6.67 -19.96
CA GLN A 279 -1.56 -7.27 -19.79
C GLN A 279 -1.05 -7.15 -18.34
N GLU A 280 -1.24 -6.02 -17.67
CA GLU A 280 -0.90 -5.88 -16.25
C GLU A 280 -1.70 -6.84 -15.37
N LYS A 281 -2.99 -7.04 -15.66
CA LYS A 281 -3.82 -8.03 -14.95
C LYS A 281 -3.28 -9.45 -15.16
N LEU A 282 -2.83 -9.78 -16.37
CA LEU A 282 -2.24 -11.08 -16.66
C LEU A 282 -0.86 -11.26 -16.00
N ARG A 283 -0.02 -10.22 -15.95
CA ARG A 283 1.31 -10.25 -15.29
C ARG A 283 1.22 -10.39 -13.77
N LYS A 284 0.14 -9.90 -13.16
CA LYS A 284 -0.12 -10.04 -11.71
C LYS A 284 -0.53 -11.46 -11.31
N LEU A 285 -0.90 -12.30 -12.27
CA LEU A 285 -1.31 -13.68 -11.99
C LEU A 285 -0.11 -14.64 -12.12
N PRO A 286 0.00 -15.68 -11.27
CA PRO A 286 1.08 -16.65 -11.35
C PRO A 286 1.11 -17.34 -12.73
N PRO A 287 2.27 -17.46 -13.38
CA PRO A 287 2.39 -18.09 -14.71
C PRO A 287 2.06 -19.59 -14.68
N ASN A 288 2.31 -20.26 -13.55
CA ASN A 288 2.05 -21.69 -13.37
C ASN A 288 0.67 -21.98 -12.74
N ARG A 289 -0.33 -21.10 -12.91
CA ARG A 289 -1.70 -21.39 -12.45
C ARG A 289 -2.35 -22.46 -13.32
N VAL A 290 -3.12 -23.35 -12.70
CA VAL A 290 -3.90 -24.38 -13.43
C VAL A 290 -4.86 -23.67 -14.39
N GLY A 291 -4.76 -23.98 -15.69
CA GLY A 291 -5.54 -23.33 -16.75
C GLY A 291 -4.85 -22.18 -17.49
N ALA A 292 -3.64 -21.75 -17.11
CA ALA A 292 -2.91 -20.69 -17.82
C ALA A 292 -2.49 -21.07 -19.25
N ASN A 293 -2.16 -22.35 -19.47
CA ASN A 293 -1.76 -22.89 -20.77
C ASN A 293 -2.91 -23.64 -21.46
N PHE A 294 -4.16 -23.44 -21.03
CA PHE A 294 -5.29 -24.15 -21.59
C PHE A 294 -5.75 -23.45 -22.86
N ASP A 295 -5.57 -24.12 -23.99
CA ASP A 295 -6.01 -23.62 -25.29
C ASP A 295 -7.51 -23.92 -25.48
N HIS A 296 -8.32 -22.86 -25.38
CA HIS A 296 -9.77 -22.90 -25.55
C HIS A 296 -10.22 -23.19 -26.99
N SER A 297 -9.31 -23.19 -27.96
CA SER A 297 -9.61 -23.45 -29.37
C SER A 297 -9.42 -24.93 -29.77
N SER A 298 -8.87 -25.76 -28.88
CA SER A 298 -8.68 -27.19 -29.13
C SER A 298 -10.00 -27.97 -29.01
N HIS A 299 -10.36 -28.71 -30.05
CA HIS A 299 -11.55 -29.57 -30.03
C HIS A 299 -11.29 -30.77 -29.10
N THR A 300 -12.12 -30.94 -28.08
CA THR A 300 -11.97 -32.03 -27.10
C THR A 300 -12.80 -33.24 -27.52
N ASP A 301 -12.16 -34.40 -27.65
CA ASP A 301 -12.84 -35.68 -27.88
C ASP A 301 -13.56 -36.15 -26.61
N ALA A 302 -14.67 -36.91 -26.73
CA ALA A 302 -15.45 -37.42 -25.59
C ALA A 302 -14.67 -38.25 -24.53
N ASN A 303 -13.39 -38.53 -24.78
CA ASN A 303 -12.45 -39.14 -23.86
C ASN A 303 -11.60 -38.12 -23.06
N TRP A 304 -11.89 -36.83 -23.15
CA TRP A 304 -11.12 -35.76 -22.48
C TRP A 304 -11.26 -35.78 -20.96
N LEU A 305 -12.38 -36.32 -20.44
CA LEU A 305 -12.54 -36.58 -19.02
C LEU A 305 -12.02 -37.99 -18.67
N PRO A 306 -11.12 -38.10 -17.67
CA PRO A 306 -10.82 -39.39 -17.05
C PRO A 306 -12.13 -40.06 -16.62
N SER A 307 -12.33 -41.32 -17.00
CA SER A 307 -13.53 -42.03 -16.60
C SER A 307 -13.51 -42.23 -15.07
N PHE A 308 -14.24 -41.39 -14.32
CA PHE A 308 -14.36 -41.46 -12.87
C PHE A 308 -15.20 -42.66 -12.42
N GLY A 309 -14.80 -43.88 -12.82
CA GLY A 309 -15.41 -45.14 -12.37
C GLY A 309 -16.92 -45.24 -12.58
N ARG A 310 -17.49 -44.50 -13.55
CA ARG A 310 -18.94 -44.43 -13.81
C ARG A 310 -19.76 -43.98 -12.59
N VAL A 311 -19.17 -43.14 -11.71
CA VAL A 311 -19.79 -42.60 -10.48
C VAL A 311 -21.06 -41.80 -10.78
N TRP A 312 -21.19 -41.28 -12.01
CA TRP A 312 -22.30 -40.41 -12.44
C TRP A 312 -23.39 -41.14 -13.23
N ASN A 313 -23.34 -42.46 -13.36
CA ASN A 313 -24.39 -43.22 -14.02
C ASN A 313 -25.57 -43.48 -13.07
N SER A 314 -26.79 -43.21 -13.52
CA SER A 314 -28.02 -43.53 -12.79
C SER A 314 -28.22 -45.05 -12.72
N GLY A 315 -28.26 -45.60 -11.49
CA GLY A 315 -28.41 -47.05 -11.26
C GLY A 315 -27.86 -47.49 -9.89
N ARG A 316 -28.08 -48.76 -9.50
CA ARG A 316 -27.55 -49.27 -8.21
C ARG A 316 -26.03 -49.43 -8.31
N ARG A 317 -25.30 -48.88 -7.32
CA ARG A 317 -23.83 -48.82 -7.27
C ARG A 317 -23.11 -50.16 -7.50
N TRP A 318 -23.73 -51.29 -7.13
CA TRP A 318 -23.17 -52.62 -7.36
C TRP A 318 -23.07 -52.99 -8.85
N GLN A 319 -24.07 -52.60 -9.67
CA GLN A 319 -24.09 -52.90 -11.11
C GLN A 319 -22.96 -52.14 -11.84
N SER A 320 -22.79 -50.86 -11.55
CA SER A 320 -21.69 -50.04 -12.09
C SER A 320 -20.32 -50.61 -11.72
N ARG A 321 -20.18 -51.16 -10.49
CA ARG A 321 -18.93 -51.78 -10.04
C ARG A 321 -18.59 -53.07 -10.82
N HIS A 322 -19.58 -53.89 -11.13
CA HIS A 322 -19.38 -55.10 -11.94
C HIS A 322 -18.99 -54.77 -13.38
N GLN A 323 -19.67 -53.81 -13.99
CA GLN A 323 -19.36 -53.37 -15.35
C GLN A 323 -17.96 -52.76 -15.44
N PHE A 324 -17.56 -51.93 -14.47
CA PHE A 324 -16.21 -51.37 -14.42
C PHE A 324 -15.13 -52.47 -14.34
N ARG A 325 -15.34 -53.50 -13.50
CA ARG A 325 -14.40 -54.63 -13.41
C ARG A 325 -14.33 -55.45 -14.71
N GLN A 326 -15.46 -55.63 -15.41
CA GLN A 326 -15.47 -56.30 -16.71
C GLN A 326 -14.68 -55.50 -17.76
N GLU A 327 -14.87 -54.18 -17.80
CA GLU A 327 -14.20 -53.28 -18.74
C GLU A 327 -12.69 -53.17 -18.47
N GLU A 328 -12.27 -53.07 -17.20
CA GLU A 328 -10.85 -53.13 -16.81
C GLU A 328 -10.21 -54.46 -17.25
N GLY A 329 -10.93 -55.57 -17.09
CA GLY A 329 -10.49 -56.89 -17.56
C GLY A 329 -10.37 -56.99 -19.08
N GLN A 330 -11.28 -56.34 -19.83
CA GLN A 330 -11.21 -56.27 -21.29
C GLN A 330 -10.06 -55.36 -21.76
N LYS A 331 -9.84 -54.21 -21.11
CA LYS A 331 -8.71 -53.31 -21.39
C LYS A 331 -7.36 -53.99 -21.14
N THR A 332 -7.21 -54.75 -20.04
CA THR A 332 -5.99 -55.52 -19.78
C THR A 332 -5.80 -56.64 -20.82
N ARG A 333 -6.86 -57.33 -21.24
CA ARG A 333 -6.79 -58.33 -22.32
C ARG A 333 -6.41 -57.71 -23.67
N GLN A 334 -6.97 -56.56 -24.04
CA GLN A 334 -6.60 -55.85 -25.25
C GLN A 334 -5.15 -55.34 -25.21
N LYS A 335 -4.69 -54.83 -24.05
CA LYS A 335 -3.29 -54.41 -23.85
C LYS A 335 -2.32 -55.57 -24.05
N ARG A 336 -2.58 -56.73 -23.42
CA ARG A 336 -1.78 -57.94 -23.62
C ARG A 336 -1.79 -58.43 -25.07
N LYS A 337 -2.93 -58.34 -25.77
CA LYS A 337 -3.04 -58.73 -27.18
C LYS A 337 -2.24 -57.79 -28.12
N ARG A 338 -2.19 -56.47 -27.81
CA ARG A 338 -1.35 -55.50 -28.53
C ARG A 338 0.14 -55.73 -28.27
N GLU A 339 0.52 -56.05 -27.04
CA GLU A 339 1.92 -56.34 -26.67
C GLU A 339 2.42 -57.64 -27.34
N HIS A 340 1.63 -58.71 -27.35
CA HIS A 340 1.98 -59.95 -28.06
C HIS A 340 2.01 -59.81 -29.60
N GLY A 341 1.22 -58.91 -30.20
CA GLY A 341 1.27 -58.62 -31.63
C GLY A 341 2.53 -57.86 -32.07
N ALA A 342 3.14 -57.07 -31.17
CA ALA A 342 4.36 -56.32 -31.47
C ALA A 342 5.63 -57.19 -31.43
N GLU A 343 5.64 -58.29 -30.67
CA GLU A 343 6.77 -59.24 -30.64
C GLU A 343 6.78 -60.21 -31.85
N GLY A 344 5.62 -60.48 -32.45
CA GLY A 344 5.52 -61.35 -33.63
C GLY A 344 6.15 -60.79 -34.92
N SER A 345 6.21 -59.46 -35.07
CA SER A 345 6.78 -58.81 -36.28
C SER A 345 8.30 -58.64 -36.28
N LYS A 346 9.02 -59.06 -35.23
CA LYS A 346 10.50 -58.94 -35.18
C LYS A 346 11.26 -60.20 -35.64
N LYS A 347 10.57 -61.27 -36.06
CA LYS A 347 11.21 -62.53 -36.54
C LYS A 347 11.38 -62.65 -38.06
N THR A 348 11.35 -61.55 -38.82
CA THR A 348 11.68 -61.54 -40.25
C THR A 348 12.75 -60.49 -40.56
N LYS A 349 14.01 -60.83 -40.30
CA LYS A 349 15.19 -60.39 -41.07
C LYS A 349 16.47 -60.95 -40.43
N THR A 350 16.84 -62.15 -40.86
CA THR A 350 18.23 -62.63 -40.85
C THR A 350 18.45 -63.37 -42.16
N THR A 351 19.04 -62.66 -43.12
CA THR A 351 19.91 -63.21 -44.16
C THR A 351 20.90 -62.13 -44.49
#